data_AF-A0A7Y3AKB9-F1
#
_entry.id   AF-A0A7Y3AKB9-F1
#
_cell.length_a   1.000
_cell.length_b   1.000
_cell.length_c   1.000
_cell.angle_alpha   90.00
_cell.angle_beta   90.00
_cell.angle_gamma   90.00
#
_symmetry.space_group_name_H-M   'P 1'
#
loop_
_entity.id
_entity.type
_entity.pdbx_description
1 polymer ?
#
loop_
_entity_poly.entity_id
_entity_poly.type
_entity_poly.pdbx_seq_one_letter_code
_entity_poly.pdbx_strand_id
1 'polypeptide(L)'
;QRGLMIRHLVMPNDTSGSEKIMEWIADNLPKDTYINIMAQFSPLFKAFEYPNLSRRITREEYVRVVKKAKDLGLVNLDIQGYWWLKL
;
A
#
# COMPACT_ATOMS: atom_id res chain seq x y z
N GLN A 1 7.02 -13.84 21.95
CA GLN A 1 6.89 -14.37 20.57
C GLN A 1 7.18 -13.24 19.60
N ARG A 2 7.87 -13.50 18.47
CA ARG A 2 8.08 -12.51 17.41
C ARG A 2 6.98 -12.71 16.36
N GLY A 3 6.04 -11.77 16.25
CA GLY A 3 4.98 -11.82 15.23
C GLY A 3 5.51 -11.46 13.83
N LEU A 4 4.69 -11.70 12.80
CA LEU A 4 4.94 -11.26 11.43
C LEU A 4 4.26 -9.91 11.18
N MET A 5 5.01 -8.94 10.69
CA MET A 5 4.50 -7.64 10.22
C MET A 5 4.87 -7.46 8.76
N ILE A 6 3.88 -7.23 7.91
CA ILE A 6 4.08 -6.90 6.50
C ILE A 6 4.02 -5.38 6.33
N ARG A 7 5.04 -4.79 5.70
CA ARG A 7 5.04 -3.37 5.34
C ARG A 7 4.96 -3.26 3.82
N HIS A 8 3.82 -2.77 3.33
CA HIS A 8 3.54 -2.66 1.90
C HIS A 8 3.61 -1.20 1.45
N LEU A 9 4.58 -0.87 0.59
CA LEU A 9 4.71 0.46 0.01
C LEU A 9 3.84 0.57 -1.25
N VAL A 10 2.88 1.48 -1.24
CA VAL A 10 2.10 1.80 -2.43
C VAL A 10 2.95 2.63 -3.38
N MET A 11 2.99 2.20 -4.64
CA MET A 11 3.79 2.83 -5.70
C MET A 11 2.88 3.53 -6.71
N PRO A 12 3.34 4.61 -7.37
CA PRO A 12 2.56 5.34 -8.36
C PRO A 12 2.23 4.44 -9.56
N ASN A 13 1.11 4.72 -10.22
CA ASN A 13 0.65 4.01 -11.41
C ASN A 13 0.51 2.49 -11.21
N ASP A 14 0.25 2.05 -9.98
CA ASP A 14 0.19 0.63 -9.60
C ASP A 14 1.42 -0.19 -10.02
N THR A 15 2.60 0.42 -10.07
CA THR A 15 3.82 -0.29 -10.51
C THR A 15 4.23 -1.43 -9.58
N SER A 16 3.72 -1.47 -8.34
CA SER A 16 3.92 -2.58 -7.40
C SER A 16 2.82 -3.64 -7.43
N GLY A 17 1.76 -3.48 -8.23
CA GLY A 17 0.63 -4.41 -8.24
C GLY A 17 -0.01 -4.56 -6.87
N SER A 18 -0.23 -3.45 -6.17
CA SER A 18 -0.55 -3.42 -4.74
C SER A 18 -1.82 -4.21 -4.42
N GLU A 19 -2.82 -4.15 -5.28
CA GLU A 19 -4.08 -4.87 -5.11
C GLU A 19 -3.88 -6.40 -5.18
N LYS A 20 -3.04 -6.86 -6.12
CA LYS A 20 -2.70 -8.29 -6.28
C LYS A 20 -1.92 -8.82 -5.07
N ILE A 21 -1.08 -7.98 -4.47
CA ILE A 21 -0.37 -8.34 -3.25
C ILE A 21 -1.35 -8.47 -2.08
N MET A 22 -2.34 -7.58 -1.96
CA MET A 22 -3.39 -7.71 -0.94
C MET A 22 -4.21 -8.98 -1.15
N GLU A 23 -4.56 -9.33 -2.40
CA GLU A 23 -5.23 -10.59 -2.74
C GLU A 23 -4.38 -11.79 -2.30
N TRP A 24 -3.11 -11.81 -2.68
CA TRP A 24 -2.20 -12.89 -2.30
C TRP A 24 -2.09 -13.04 -0.78
N ILE A 25 -1.94 -11.94 -0.04
CA ILE A 25 -1.89 -11.98 1.43
C ILE A 25 -3.19 -12.55 1.99
N ALA A 26 -4.33 -12.09 1.48
CA ALA A 26 -5.64 -12.51 1.94
C ALA A 26 -5.92 -14.00 1.66
N ASP A 27 -5.31 -14.57 0.62
CA ASP A 27 -5.50 -15.97 0.23
C ASP A 27 -4.49 -16.92 0.88
N ASN A 28 -3.29 -16.43 1.24
CA ASN A 28 -2.18 -17.27 1.69
C ASN A 28 -1.84 -17.11 3.18
N LEU A 29 -2.32 -16.05 3.84
CA LEU A 29 -2.02 -15.75 5.23
C LEU A 29 -3.31 -15.56 6.07
N PRO A 30 -3.25 -15.73 7.40
CA PRO A 30 -4.36 -15.42 8.28
C PRO A 30 -4.87 -13.98 8.09
N LYS A 31 -6.20 -13.78 8.16
CA LYS A 31 -6.83 -12.47 7.93
C LYS A 31 -6.45 -11.40 8.97
N ASP A 32 -5.96 -11.83 10.13
CA ASP A 32 -5.46 -10.99 11.23
C ASP A 32 -3.95 -10.68 11.15
N THR A 33 -3.28 -11.09 10.06
CA THR A 33 -1.90 -10.70 9.75
C THR A 33 -1.78 -9.18 9.80
N TYR A 34 -0.81 -8.67 10.58
CA TYR A 34 -0.58 -7.23 10.68
C TYR A 34 0.03 -6.70 9.39
N ILE A 35 -0.66 -5.74 8.75
CA ILE A 35 -0.25 -5.14 7.49
C ILE A 35 -0.24 -3.63 7.64
N ASN A 36 0.93 -3.04 7.43
CA ASN A 36 1.12 -1.59 7.34
C ASN A 36 1.12 -1.16 5.87
N ILE A 37 0.11 -0.39 5.45
CA ILE A 37 -0.04 0.13 4.08
C ILE A 37 0.51 1.56 4.05
N MET A 38 1.63 1.76 3.37
CA MET A 38 2.43 2.99 3.42
C MET A 38 2.24 3.86 2.19
N ALA A 39 2.04 5.16 2.42
CA ALA A 39 1.98 6.22 1.40
C ALA A 39 3.32 6.98 1.24
N GLN A 40 4.45 6.32 1.49
CA GLN A 40 5.74 7.00 1.71
C GLN A 40 6.63 7.11 0.46
N PHE A 41 6.13 6.72 -0.72
CA PHE A 41 6.94 6.78 -1.93
C PHE A 41 7.26 8.24 -2.30
N SER A 42 8.55 8.54 -2.48
CA SER A 42 9.03 9.82 -3.01
C SER A 42 10.02 9.56 -4.15
N PRO A 43 9.77 10.12 -5.35
CA PRO A 43 10.71 9.99 -6.46
C PRO A 43 12.03 10.68 -6.10
N LEU A 44 13.15 9.98 -6.31
CA LEU A 44 14.50 10.48 -6.07
C LEU A 44 15.43 10.04 -7.19
N PHE A 45 16.48 10.83 -7.42
CA PHE A 45 17.55 10.53 -8.38
C PHE A 45 16.98 10.17 -9.77
N LYS A 46 17.31 9.00 -10.31
CA LYS A 46 16.87 8.54 -11.63
C LYS A 46 15.37 8.23 -11.71
N ALA A 47 14.60 8.24 -10.62
CA ALA A 47 13.15 8.02 -10.69
C ALA A 47 12.44 8.98 -11.65
N PHE A 48 12.97 10.20 -11.82
CA PHE A 48 12.44 11.18 -12.78
C PHE A 48 12.64 10.78 -14.25
N GLU A 49 13.59 9.87 -14.54
CA GLU A 49 13.81 9.32 -15.89
C GLU A 49 12.77 8.24 -16.24
N TYR A 50 12.01 7.73 -15.26
CA TYR A 50 10.99 6.70 -15.45
C TYR A 50 9.60 7.32 -15.24
N PRO A 51 8.82 7.58 -16.31
CA PRO A 51 7.52 8.27 -16.21
C PRO A 51 6.54 7.61 -15.24
N ASN A 52 6.61 6.29 -15.07
CA ASN A 52 5.74 5.56 -14.15
C ASN A 52 6.13 5.72 -12.67
N LEU A 53 7.34 6.19 -12.37
CA LEU A 53 7.88 6.36 -11.02
C LEU A 53 8.21 7.83 -10.69
N SER A 54 8.08 8.74 -11.65
CA SER A 54 8.55 10.12 -11.56
C SER A 54 7.70 11.05 -10.69
N ARG A 55 6.65 10.52 -10.04
CA ARG A 55 5.74 11.28 -9.17
C ARG A 55 5.44 10.54 -7.86
N ARG A 56 4.95 11.28 -6.88
CA ARG A 56 4.33 10.67 -5.68
C ARG A 56 3.00 10.00 -6.03
N ILE A 57 2.56 9.11 -5.15
CA ILE A 57 1.23 8.50 -5.25
C ILE A 57 0.13 9.54 -5.03
N THR A 58 -1.01 9.34 -5.68
CA THR A 58 -2.21 10.14 -5.41
C THR A 58 -3.00 9.55 -4.24
N ARG A 59 -3.95 10.34 -3.72
CA ARG A 59 -4.90 9.88 -2.70
C ARG A 59 -5.72 8.69 -3.19
N GLU A 60 -6.17 8.73 -4.43
CA GLU A 60 -7.04 7.71 -5.04
C GLU A 60 -6.30 6.38 -5.17
N GLU A 61 -5.02 6.41 -5.55
CA GLU A 61 -4.16 5.22 -5.61
C GLU A 61 -4.03 4.57 -4.23
N TYR A 62 -3.77 5.37 -3.20
CA TYR A 62 -3.66 4.87 -1.84
C TYR A 62 -4.99 4.30 -1.32
N VAL A 63 -6.09 5.05 -1.48
CA VAL A 63 -7.42 4.64 -1.04
C VAL A 63 -7.87 3.37 -1.72
N ARG A 64 -7.53 3.16 -3.00
CA ARG A 64 -7.84 1.94 -3.74
C ARG A 64 -7.23 0.71 -3.07
N VAL A 65 -5.95 0.77 -2.70
CA VAL A 65 -5.25 -0.34 -2.02
C VAL A 65 -5.85 -0.62 -0.64
N VAL A 66 -6.13 0.44 0.14
CA VAL A 66 -6.75 0.30 1.45
C VAL A 66 -8.16 -0.31 1.35
N LYS A 67 -8.98 0.16 0.39
CA LYS A 67 -10.31 -0.38 0.16
C LYS A 67 -10.23 -1.85 -0.24
N LYS A 68 -9.32 -2.20 -1.15
CA LYS A 68 -9.09 -3.59 -1.57
C LYS A 68 -8.75 -4.49 -0.38
N ALA A 69 -7.82 -4.07 0.48
CA ALA A 69 -7.46 -4.83 1.67
C ALA A 69 -8.66 -5.07 2.61
N LYS A 70 -9.50 -4.05 2.82
CA LYS A 70 -10.73 -4.16 3.61
C LYS A 70 -11.76 -5.08 2.96
N ASP A 71 -11.98 -4.96 1.66
CA ASP A 71 -12.93 -5.78 0.90
C ASP A 71 -12.53 -7.27 0.93
N LEU A 72 -11.22 -7.56 1.04
CA LEU A 72 -10.68 -8.92 1.18
C LEU A 72 -10.76 -9.50 2.60
N GLY A 73 -11.29 -8.73 3.55
CA GLY A 73 -11.48 -9.13 4.95
C GLY A 73 -10.22 -9.09 5.80
N LEU A 74 -9.17 -8.35 5.39
CA LEU A 74 -7.98 -8.14 6.22
C LEU A 74 -8.33 -7.17 7.36
N VAL A 75 -8.13 -7.60 8.61
CA VAL A 75 -8.65 -6.87 9.79
C VAL A 75 -7.59 -6.07 10.54
N ASN A 76 -6.31 -6.46 10.44
CA ASN A 76 -5.22 -5.85 11.20
C ASN A 76 -4.40 -4.89 10.32
N LEU A 77 -5.05 -3.79 9.92
CA LEU A 77 -4.50 -2.82 8.97
C LEU A 77 -4.04 -1.55 9.67
N ASP A 78 -2.75 -1.25 9.52
CA ASP A 78 -2.15 0.03 9.90
C ASP A 78 -2.04 0.93 8.67
N ILE A 79 -2.91 1.94 8.62
CA ILE A 79 -3.12 2.81 7.46
C ILE A 79 -2.42 4.15 7.71
N GLN A 80 -1.30 4.37 7.01
CA GLN A 80 -0.47 5.56 7.16
C GLN A 80 -0.84 6.66 6.14
N GLY A 81 -1.06 7.90 6.63
CA GLY A 81 -1.28 9.07 5.77
C GLY A 81 -2.54 9.88 6.03
N TYR A 82 -3.18 9.72 7.20
CA TYR A 82 -4.42 10.44 7.56
C TYR A 82 -4.32 11.98 7.49
N TRP A 83 -3.13 12.56 7.61
CA TRP A 83 -2.96 14.02 7.74
C TRP A 83 -3.06 14.81 6.43
N TRP A 84 -2.75 14.21 5.26
CA TRP A 84 -2.89 14.84 3.93
C TRP A 84 -4.10 14.34 3.12
N LEU A 85 -4.82 13.32 3.63
CA LEU A 85 -6.05 12.79 3.03
C LEU A 85 -7.32 13.55 3.49
N LYS A 86 -7.19 14.55 4.38
CA LYS A 86 -8.29 15.29 5.00
C LYS A 86 -8.37 16.79 4.62
N LEU A 87 -7.51 17.28 3.73
CA LEU A 87 -7.61 18.64 3.16
C LEU A 87 -8.31 18.61 1.81
#